data_AF-X0VEK6-F1
#
_entry.id   AF-X0VEK6-F1
#
_cell.length_a   1.000
_cell.length_b   1.000
_cell.length_c   1.000
_cell.angle_alpha   90.00
_cell.angle_beta   90.00
_cell.angle_gamma   90.00
#
_symmetry.space_group_name_H-M   'P 1'
#
loop_
_entity.id
_entity.type
_entity.pdbx_description
1 polymer ?
#
loop_
_entity_poly.entity_id
_entity_poly.type
_entity_poly.pdbx_seq_one_letter_code
_entity_poly.pdbx_strand_id
1 'polypeptide(L)'
;MDYFRLRGVGVSPGIAIGEVFLTERVIFTSRKETISHLQVEAELERLKDAIGKTGEQLTRLKDQIKEKIGEDHSFIFEAHLLILKDKSLFSDLVRIIKEENSRAEWALSRVHEKYQKLFESISDEYFRQRKSDIEDVLTKIYRNLKPTDPKKGDDDKENIL
;
A
#
# COMPACT_ATOMS: atom_id res chain seq x y z
N MET A 1 -23.30 31.76 7.00
CA MET A 1 -22.74 30.43 7.32
C MET A 1 -22.57 29.76 5.98
N ASP A 2 -21.33 29.77 5.47
CA ASP A 2 -21.07 29.38 4.10
C ASP A 2 -20.92 27.87 4.02
N TYR A 3 -21.57 27.25 3.05
CA TYR A 3 -21.47 25.81 2.82
C TYR A 3 -20.95 25.54 1.41
N PHE A 4 -20.11 24.52 1.29
CA PHE A 4 -19.58 24.06 0.01
C PHE A 4 -20.42 22.87 -0.47
N ARG A 5 -21.03 22.99 -1.65
CA ARG A 5 -21.76 21.89 -2.29
C ARG A 5 -20.89 21.27 -3.38
N LEU A 6 -20.45 20.04 -3.17
CA LEU A 6 -19.75 19.23 -4.16
C LEU A 6 -20.74 18.35 -4.92
N ARG A 7 -20.53 18.17 -6.24
CA ARG A 7 -21.35 17.28 -7.09
C ARG A 7 -20.44 16.20 -7.67
N GLY A 8 -20.84 14.94 -7.53
CA GLY A 8 -20.11 13.77 -8.04
C GLY A 8 -21.02 12.75 -8.70
N VAL A 9 -20.47 11.57 -9.01
CA VAL A 9 -21.21 10.42 -9.53
C VAL A 9 -21.73 9.60 -8.36
N GLY A 10 -23.04 9.33 -8.31
CA GLY A 10 -23.65 8.53 -7.25
C GLY A 10 -23.33 7.04 -7.44
N VAL A 11 -22.72 6.42 -6.43
CA VAL A 11 -22.34 4.99 -6.44
C VAL A 11 -23.29 4.14 -5.57
N SER A 12 -23.87 4.72 -4.52
CA SER A 12 -24.85 4.08 -3.63
C SER A 12 -25.96 5.06 -3.25
N PRO A 13 -27.23 4.62 -3.15
CA PRO A 13 -28.32 5.46 -2.66
C PRO A 13 -28.20 5.72 -1.15
N GLY A 14 -28.73 6.85 -0.69
CA GLY A 14 -28.82 7.20 0.75
C GLY A 14 -28.36 8.62 1.08
N ILE A 15 -28.57 9.03 2.33
CA ILE A 15 -28.06 10.28 2.92
C ILE A 15 -27.23 9.89 4.14
N ALA A 16 -25.98 10.35 4.19
CA ALA A 16 -25.09 10.17 5.34
C ALA A 16 -24.72 11.55 5.91
N ILE A 17 -24.65 11.63 7.24
CA ILE A 17 -24.25 12.83 7.99
C ILE A 17 -23.22 12.37 9.03
N GLY A 18 -22.06 13.01 9.07
CA GLY A 18 -20.98 12.66 9.97
C GLY A 18 -19.79 13.59 9.81
N GLU A 19 -18.79 13.40 10.66
CA GLU A 19 -17.53 14.12 10.58
C GLU A 19 -16.67 13.62 9.41
N VAL A 20 -15.88 14.51 8.82
CA VAL A 20 -14.99 14.17 7.71
C VAL A 20 -13.69 13.60 8.27
N PHE A 21 -13.37 12.36 7.91
CA PHE A 21 -12.07 11.78 8.17
C PHE A 21 -11.19 11.84 6.92
N LEU A 22 -10.10 12.61 6.98
CA LEU A 22 -9.16 12.74 5.87
C LEU A 22 -8.01 11.73 6.01
N THR A 23 -7.96 10.76 5.09
CA THR A 23 -6.87 9.77 5.07
C THR A 23 -5.63 10.36 4.41
N GLU A 24 -4.44 10.16 4.99
CA GLU A 24 -3.18 10.52 4.33
C GLU A 24 -2.89 9.58 3.15
N ARG A 25 -2.73 10.17 1.97
CA ARG A 25 -2.24 9.44 0.78
C ARG A 25 -0.75 9.20 0.92
N VAL A 26 -0.32 7.97 0.63
CA VAL A 26 1.11 7.70 0.47
C VAL A 26 1.61 8.40 -0.78
N ILE A 27 2.65 9.21 -0.61
CA ILE A 27 3.39 9.83 -1.71
C ILE A 27 4.76 9.16 -1.72
N PHE A 28 5.02 8.38 -2.78
CA PHE A 28 6.34 7.79 -3.00
C PHE A 28 7.37 8.90 -3.14
N THR A 29 8.51 8.76 -2.45
CA THR A 29 9.55 9.79 -2.43
C THR A 29 10.13 10.02 -3.83
N SER A 30 10.32 11.28 -4.22
CA SER A 30 11.08 11.66 -5.41
C SER A 30 12.57 11.88 -5.12
N ARG A 31 12.97 11.82 -3.84
CA ARG A 31 14.35 12.03 -3.40
C ARG A 31 14.97 10.71 -2.99
N LYS A 32 16.14 10.43 -3.57
CA LYS A 32 17.03 9.37 -3.12
C LYS A 32 17.68 9.75 -1.80
N GLU A 33 17.35 9.02 -0.74
CA GLU A 33 18.12 9.03 0.50
C GLU A 33 19.19 7.95 0.46
N THR A 34 20.45 8.37 0.42
CA THR A 34 21.61 7.48 0.40
C THR A 34 21.92 7.00 1.81
N ILE A 35 22.26 5.72 1.94
CA ILE A 35 22.75 5.08 3.15
C ILE A 35 24.20 4.62 2.96
N SER A 36 24.92 4.40 4.04
CA SER A 36 26.26 3.80 3.96
C SER A 36 26.19 2.30 3.64
N HIS A 37 27.27 1.75 3.08
CA HIS A 37 27.36 0.32 2.77
C HIS A 37 27.13 -0.57 4.01
N LEU A 38 27.53 -0.10 5.20
CA LEU A 38 27.33 -0.83 6.47
C LEU A 38 25.85 -0.90 6.89
N GLN A 39 25.01 0.01 6.38
CA GLN A 39 23.58 0.07 6.69
C GLN A 39 22.71 -0.72 5.71
N VAL A 40 23.27 -1.18 4.59
CA VAL A 40 22.53 -1.90 3.55
C VAL A 40 21.82 -3.13 4.11
N GLU A 41 22.51 -3.96 4.89
CA GLU A 41 21.91 -5.18 5.44
C GLU A 41 20.77 -4.88 6.43
N ALA A 42 20.95 -3.88 7.29
CA ALA A 42 19.90 -3.43 8.20
C ALA A 42 18.67 -2.90 7.46
N GLU A 43 18.88 -2.20 6.34
CA GLU A 43 17.80 -1.69 5.51
C GLU A 43 17.05 -2.82 4.78
N LEU A 44 17.75 -3.88 4.37
CA LEU A 44 17.13 -5.07 3.77
C LEU A 44 16.26 -5.84 4.76
N GLU A 45 16.71 -5.99 6.01
CA GLU A 45 15.88 -6.59 7.05
C GLU A 45 14.67 -5.68 7.38
N ARG A 46 14.84 -4.34 7.42
CA ARG A 46 13.71 -3.42 7.57
C ARG A 46 12.66 -3.58 6.46
N LEU A 47 13.11 -3.73 5.21
CA LEU A 47 12.22 -4.00 4.08
C LEU A 47 11.48 -5.33 4.22
N LYS A 48 12.21 -6.39 4.59
CA LYS A 48 11.66 -7.74 4.76
C LYS A 48 10.61 -7.78 5.89
N ASP A 49 10.86 -7.09 6.99
CA ASP A 49 9.90 -6.93 8.07
C ASP A 49 8.62 -6.21 7.60
N ALA A 50 8.75 -5.13 6.82
CA ALA A 50 7.62 -4.41 6.27
C ALA A 50 6.78 -5.28 5.31
N ILE A 51 7.45 -6.11 4.49
CA ILE A 51 6.79 -7.08 3.61
C ILE A 51 6.07 -8.15 4.42
N GLY A 52 6.70 -8.69 5.47
CA GLY A 52 6.09 -9.66 6.38
C GLY A 52 4.81 -9.13 7.03
N LYS A 53 4.90 -7.93 7.63
CA LYS A 53 3.73 -7.22 8.21
C LYS A 53 2.62 -7.00 7.19
N THR A 54 2.98 -6.62 5.96
CA THR A 54 2.00 -6.44 4.87
C THR A 54 1.29 -7.76 4.55
N GLY A 55 2.02 -8.86 4.50
CA GLY A 55 1.46 -10.19 4.25
C GLY A 55 0.49 -10.65 5.34
N GLU A 56 0.84 -10.42 6.61
CA GLU A 56 -0.04 -10.71 7.74
C GLU A 56 -1.33 -9.88 7.69
N GLN A 57 -1.22 -8.56 7.42
CA GLN A 57 -2.37 -7.67 7.31
C GLN A 57 -3.31 -8.09 6.16
N LEU A 58 -2.76 -8.40 4.99
CA LEU A 58 -3.55 -8.86 3.84
C LEU A 58 -4.24 -10.20 4.13
N THR A 59 -3.58 -11.12 4.82
CA THR A 59 -4.16 -12.40 5.22
C THR A 59 -5.32 -12.20 6.20
N ARG A 60 -5.12 -11.37 7.23
CA ARG A 60 -6.20 -11.04 8.18
C ARG A 60 -7.40 -10.40 7.51
N LEU A 61 -7.18 -9.44 6.60
CA LEU A 61 -8.27 -8.80 5.85
C LEU A 61 -9.01 -9.79 4.97
N LYS A 62 -8.28 -10.68 4.29
CA LYS A 62 -8.88 -11.76 3.49
C LYS A 62 -9.80 -12.64 4.33
N ASP A 63 -9.33 -13.09 5.49
CA ASP A 63 -10.08 -14.00 6.36
C ASP A 63 -11.32 -13.31 6.97
N GLN A 64 -11.19 -12.04 7.39
CA GLN A 64 -12.31 -11.23 7.88
C GLN A 64 -13.40 -11.02 6.83
N ILE A 65 -13.01 -10.75 5.57
CA ILE A 65 -13.96 -10.54 4.48
C ILE A 65 -14.64 -11.85 4.09
N LYS A 66 -13.87 -12.96 4.06
CA LYS A 66 -14.42 -14.29 3.83
C LYS A 66 -15.48 -14.66 4.89
N GLU A 67 -15.24 -14.33 6.15
CA GLU A 67 -16.19 -14.58 7.24
C GLU A 67 -17.43 -13.68 7.19
N LYS A 68 -17.27 -12.38 6.93
CA LYS A 68 -18.36 -11.39 7.02
C LYS A 68 -19.23 -11.29 5.77
N ILE A 69 -18.64 -11.42 4.58
CA ILE A 69 -19.29 -11.10 3.29
C ILE A 69 -19.38 -12.35 2.41
N GLY A 70 -18.39 -13.25 2.49
CA GLY A 70 -18.34 -14.50 1.74
C GLY A 70 -17.08 -14.65 0.90
N GLU A 71 -16.83 -15.88 0.44
CA GLU A 71 -15.60 -16.28 -0.25
C GLU A 71 -15.38 -15.52 -1.57
N ASP A 72 -16.47 -15.25 -2.30
CA ASP A 72 -16.47 -14.54 -3.60
C ASP A 72 -15.98 -13.09 -3.52
N HIS A 73 -15.81 -12.52 -2.32
CA HIS A 73 -15.28 -11.17 -2.14
C HIS A 73 -13.83 -11.15 -1.62
N SER A 74 -13.27 -12.30 -1.25
CA SER A 74 -11.89 -12.40 -0.75
C SER A 74 -10.83 -12.47 -1.85
N PHE A 75 -11.20 -12.76 -3.10
CA PHE A 75 -10.28 -12.89 -4.24
C PHE A 75 -9.41 -11.66 -4.47
N ILE A 76 -9.92 -10.47 -4.13
CA ILE A 76 -9.17 -9.21 -4.21
C ILE A 76 -7.90 -9.33 -3.36
N PHE A 77 -8.02 -9.75 -2.10
CA PHE A 77 -6.87 -9.90 -1.20
C PHE A 77 -5.96 -11.06 -1.60
N GLU A 78 -6.49 -12.11 -2.24
CA GLU A 78 -5.67 -13.17 -2.81
C GLU A 78 -4.77 -12.66 -3.93
N ALA A 79 -5.29 -11.83 -4.84
CA ALA A 79 -4.49 -11.18 -5.87
C ALA A 79 -3.36 -10.31 -5.27
N HIS A 80 -3.67 -9.53 -4.23
CA HIS A 80 -2.67 -8.75 -3.51
C HIS A 80 -1.59 -9.62 -2.86
N LEU A 81 -1.96 -10.77 -2.27
CA LEU A 81 -1.01 -11.72 -1.70
C LEU A 81 -0.13 -12.38 -2.78
N LEU A 82 -0.67 -12.65 -3.97
CA LEU A 82 0.11 -13.17 -5.10
C LEU A 82 1.15 -12.15 -5.58
N ILE A 83 0.76 -10.87 -5.69
CA ILE A 83 1.68 -9.77 -6.03
C ILE A 83 2.78 -9.64 -4.97
N LEU A 84 2.42 -9.66 -3.67
CA LEU A 84 3.38 -9.55 -2.58
C LEU A 84 4.39 -10.72 -2.57
N LYS A 85 3.96 -11.92 -2.97
CA LYS A 85 4.79 -13.13 -3.07
C LYS A 85 5.62 -13.21 -4.36
N ASP A 86 5.46 -12.26 -5.28
CA ASP A 86 6.24 -12.22 -6.51
C ASP A 86 7.72 -11.99 -6.19
N LYS A 87 8.54 -13.01 -6.51
CA LYS A 87 9.99 -12.95 -6.30
C LYS A 87 10.66 -11.83 -7.10
N SER A 88 10.11 -11.50 -8.27
CA SER A 88 10.65 -10.44 -9.13
C SER A 88 10.54 -9.09 -8.43
N LEU A 89 9.38 -8.80 -7.83
CA LEU A 89 9.14 -7.57 -7.06
C LEU A 89 10.15 -7.42 -5.92
N PHE A 90 10.32 -8.46 -5.11
CA PHE A 90 11.28 -8.44 -4.01
C PHE A 90 12.72 -8.29 -4.50
N SER A 91 13.09 -9.04 -5.55
CA SER A 91 14.44 -8.97 -6.11
C SER A 91 14.79 -7.60 -6.66
N ASP A 92 13.84 -6.90 -7.29
CA ASP A 92 14.05 -5.53 -7.78
C ASP A 92 14.27 -4.54 -6.63
N LEU A 93 13.48 -4.64 -5.55
CA LEU A 93 13.66 -3.80 -4.37
C LEU A 93 15.03 -4.00 -3.73
N VAL A 94 15.42 -5.26 -3.50
CA VAL A 94 16.73 -5.62 -2.94
C VAL A 94 17.87 -5.12 -3.83
N ARG A 95 17.74 -5.31 -5.15
CA ARG A 95 18.73 -4.87 -6.12
C ARG A 95 18.94 -3.36 -6.06
N ILE A 96 17.86 -2.58 -6.05
CA ILE A 96 17.95 -1.11 -5.99
C ILE A 96 18.59 -0.64 -4.67
N ILE A 97 18.20 -1.22 -3.53
CA ILE A 97 18.82 -0.88 -2.23
C ILE A 97 20.34 -1.11 -2.27
N LYS A 98 20.78 -2.26 -2.79
CA LYS A 98 22.20 -2.65 -2.85
C LYS A 98 22.99 -1.85 -3.88
N GLU A 99 22.52 -1.76 -5.12
CA GLU A 99 23.23 -1.09 -6.21
C GLU A 99 23.30 0.42 -5.99
N GLU A 100 22.22 1.00 -5.45
CA GLU A 100 22.12 2.44 -5.28
C GLU A 100 22.52 2.93 -3.88
N ASN A 101 22.81 2.02 -2.93
CA ASN A 101 23.01 2.32 -1.51
C ASN A 101 21.93 3.27 -1.00
N SER A 102 20.67 2.85 -1.10
CA SER A 102 19.51 3.71 -0.85
C SER A 102 18.56 3.13 0.18
N ARG A 103 17.71 3.98 0.77
CA ARG A 103 16.62 3.52 1.63
C ARG A 103 15.52 2.81 0.84
N ALA A 104 14.77 1.94 1.53
CA ALA A 104 13.68 1.16 0.98
C ALA A 104 12.56 2.01 0.37
N GLU A 105 12.30 3.22 0.90
CA GLU A 105 11.34 4.16 0.32
C GLU A 105 11.72 4.55 -1.11
N TRP A 106 13.01 4.79 -1.37
CA TRP A 106 13.49 5.09 -2.72
C TRP A 106 13.33 3.90 -3.66
N ALA A 107 13.69 2.69 -3.18
CA ALA A 107 13.51 1.47 -3.95
C ALA A 107 12.03 1.24 -4.34
N LEU A 108 11.10 1.46 -3.40
CA LEU A 108 9.66 1.40 -3.67
C LEU A 108 9.23 2.41 -4.73
N SER A 109 9.70 3.65 -4.67
CA SER A 109 9.40 4.66 -5.69
C SER A 109 9.86 4.23 -7.08
N ARG A 110 11.07 3.67 -7.19
CA ARG A 110 11.67 3.24 -8.46
C ARG A 110 10.95 2.02 -9.05
N VAL A 111 10.58 1.07 -8.20
CA VAL A 111 9.76 -0.07 -8.60
C VAL A 111 8.36 0.38 -9.03
N HIS A 112 7.73 1.28 -8.27
CA HIS A 112 6.44 1.86 -8.64
C HIS A 112 6.49 2.53 -10.01
N GLU A 113 7.48 3.39 -10.26
CA GLU A 113 7.69 4.05 -11.56
C GLU A 113 7.87 3.04 -12.70
N LYS A 114 8.64 1.97 -12.47
CA LYS A 114 8.85 0.88 -13.45
C LYS A 114 7.51 0.22 -13.83
N TYR A 115 6.69 -0.16 -12.85
CA TYR A 115 5.40 -0.79 -13.12
C TYR A 115 4.41 0.19 -13.76
N GLN A 116 4.39 1.47 -13.35
CA GLN A 116 3.55 2.48 -13.99
C GLN A 116 3.83 2.58 -15.50
N LYS A 117 5.11 2.68 -15.89
CA LYS A 117 5.52 2.72 -17.30
C LYS A 117 5.15 1.43 -18.05
N LEU A 118 5.33 0.28 -17.41
CA LEU A 118 4.97 -1.01 -18.01
C LEU A 118 3.47 -1.07 -18.32
N PHE A 119 2.60 -0.69 -17.38
CA PHE A 119 1.16 -0.75 -17.60
C PHE A 119 0.64 0.36 -18.51
N GLU A 120 1.27 1.53 -18.53
CA GLU A 120 0.94 2.59 -19.50
C GLU A 120 1.24 2.19 -20.94
N SER A 121 2.24 1.32 -21.15
CA SER A 121 2.54 0.77 -22.48
C SER A 121 1.52 -0.26 -22.99
N ILE A 122 0.61 -0.73 -22.11
CA ILE A 122 -0.39 -1.75 -22.43
C ILE A 122 -1.78 -1.12 -22.32
N SER A 123 -2.33 -0.66 -23.44
CA SER A 123 -3.63 0.01 -23.52
C SER A 123 -4.80 -1.00 -23.52
N ASP A 124 -4.98 -1.72 -22.42
CA ASP A 124 -6.11 -2.62 -22.20
C ASP A 124 -6.66 -2.44 -20.76
N GLU A 125 -7.98 -2.43 -20.64
CA GLU A 125 -8.72 -2.23 -19.39
C GLU A 125 -8.35 -3.25 -18.31
N TYR A 126 -8.04 -4.49 -18.71
CA TYR A 126 -7.58 -5.52 -17.78
C TYR A 126 -6.26 -5.13 -17.07
N PHE A 127 -5.37 -4.41 -17.76
CA PHE A 127 -4.09 -3.97 -17.23
C PHE A 127 -4.21 -2.75 -16.32
N ARG A 128 -5.28 -1.95 -16.43
CA ARG A 128 -5.57 -0.85 -15.49
C ARG A 128 -5.84 -1.37 -14.08
N GLN A 129 -6.59 -2.46 -13.96
CA GLN A 129 -6.91 -3.03 -12.66
C GLN A 129 -5.66 -3.61 -11.99
N ARG A 130 -4.82 -4.33 -12.75
CA ARG A 130 -3.52 -4.82 -12.27
C ARG A 130 -2.57 -3.69 -11.83
N LYS A 131 -2.60 -2.53 -12.52
CA LYS A 131 -1.83 -1.34 -12.12
C LYS A 131 -2.23 -0.88 -10.71
N SER A 132 -3.54 -0.79 -10.44
CA SER A 132 -4.05 -0.39 -9.13
C SER A 132 -3.67 -1.41 -8.04
N ASP A 133 -3.81 -2.71 -8.31
CA ASP A 133 -3.48 -3.75 -7.32
C ASP A 133 -2.00 -3.70 -6.91
N ILE A 134 -1.09 -3.46 -7.86
CA ILE A 134 0.35 -3.29 -7.56
C ILE A 134 0.60 -1.99 -6.78
N GLU A 135 -0.03 -0.88 -7.16
CA GLU A 135 0.08 0.39 -6.41
C GLU A 135 -0.39 0.22 -4.96
N ASP A 136 -1.47 -0.52 -4.73
CA ASP A 136 -2.01 -0.79 -3.40
C ASP A 136 -1.07 -1.66 -2.55
N VAL A 137 -0.47 -2.70 -3.14
CA VAL A 137 0.55 -3.52 -2.45
C VAL A 137 1.76 -2.67 -2.07
N LEU A 138 2.33 -1.91 -3.01
CA LEU A 138 3.49 -1.04 -2.76
C LEU A 138 3.17 0.01 -1.69
N THR A 139 1.97 0.58 -1.71
CA THR A 139 1.48 1.54 -0.71
C THR A 139 1.41 0.93 0.68
N LYS A 140 0.93 -0.32 0.81
CA LYS A 140 0.90 -1.03 2.10
C LYS A 140 2.30 -1.34 2.61
N ILE A 141 3.22 -1.79 1.76
CA ILE A 141 4.63 -1.99 2.14
C ILE A 141 5.22 -0.66 2.65
N TYR A 142 5.01 0.43 1.92
CA TYR A 142 5.48 1.75 2.32
C TYR A 142 4.96 2.18 3.70
N ARG A 143 3.67 1.94 3.99
CA ARG A 143 3.09 2.23 5.31
C ARG A 143 3.74 1.41 6.42
N ASN A 144 4.11 0.17 6.14
CA ASN A 144 4.78 -0.71 7.10
C ASN A 144 6.29 -0.46 7.24
N LEU A 145 6.90 0.35 6.35
CA LEU A 145 8.28 0.84 6.50
C LEU A 145 8.38 1.99 7.51
N LYS A 146 7.35 2.83 7.61
CA LYS A 146 7.32 3.90 8.61
C LYS A 146 7.34 3.25 10.01
N PRO A 147 8.13 3.77 10.96
CA PRO A 147 7.89 3.48 12.36
C PRO A 147 6.43 3.79 12.62
N THR A 148 5.66 2.79 13.06
CA THR A 148 4.31 3.01 13.53
C THR A 148 4.46 3.97 14.69
N ASP A 149 4.11 5.24 14.49
CA ASP A 149 4.04 6.18 15.59
C ASP A 149 3.00 5.59 16.56
N PRO A 150 3.39 5.17 17.77
CA PRO A 150 2.48 4.44 18.67
C PRO A 150 1.29 5.29 19.12
N LYS A 151 1.18 6.55 18.65
CA LYS A 151 0.09 7.49 18.95
C LYS A 151 -1.06 7.55 17.94
N LYS A 152 -1.11 6.69 16.91
CA LYS A 152 -2.23 6.69 15.94
C LYS A 152 -3.13 5.44 16.00
N GLY A 153 -3.12 4.72 17.12
CA GLY A 153 -3.85 3.46 17.29
C GLY A 153 -4.64 3.31 18.58
N ASP A 154 -4.97 4.40 19.29
CA ASP A 154 -5.70 4.31 20.57
C ASP A 154 -6.89 5.27 20.72
N ASP A 155 -7.41 5.84 19.61
CA ASP A 155 -8.71 6.53 19.61
C ASP A 155 -9.88 5.61 19.18
N ASP A 156 -9.63 4.30 19.03
CA ASP A 156 -10.67 3.29 18.76
C ASP A 156 -11.29 2.72 20.05
N LYS A 157 -11.23 3.46 21.15
CA LYS A 157 -12.00 3.18 22.37
C LYS A 157 -12.91 4.36 22.71
N GLU A 158 -14.16 4.00 22.94
CA GLU A 158 -15.26 4.81 23.53
C GLU A 158 -16.00 5.68 22.50
N ASN A 159 -17.30 5.52 22.22
CA ASN A 159 -18.37 4.92 23.00
C ASN A 159 -19.43 4.25 22.10
N ILE A 160 -19.78 3.03 22.48
CA ILE A 160 -21.15 2.52 22.32
C ILE A 160 -22.02 3.32 23.28
N LEU A 161 -22.91 4.14 22.75
CA LEU A 161 -24.23 4.44 23.32
C LEU A 161 -25.22 4.61 22.17
#